data_AF-A0A5U9SPS0-F1
#
_entry.id   AF-A0A5U9SPS0-F1
#
_cell.length_a   1.000
_cell.length_b   1.000
_cell.length_c   1.000
_cell.angle_alpha   90.00
_cell.angle_beta   90.00
_cell.angle_gamma   90.00
#
_symmetry.space_group_name_H-M   'P 1'
#
loop_
_entity.id
_entity.type
_entity.pdbx_description
1 polymer ?
#
loop_
_entity_poly.entity_id
_entity_poly.type
_entity_poly.pdbx_seq_one_letter_code
_entity_poly.pdbx_strand_id
1 'polypeptide(L)'
;EDLSPGAEVQRFIQSTDEMSAAMAQFRHRRDYEKKADSLADSFERVLDDDVLPKARQILQIIRSQNVSAEKLLSYIREFFSDDSDLVLVLRELLKRHAADPVAGKRLSSVLQEAQAQAEPRQLKAGINCA
;
A
#
# COMPACT_ATOMS: atom_id res chain seq x y z
N GLU A 1 28.52 7.63 45.57
CA GLU A 1 28.62 6.95 44.27
C GLU A 1 28.41 5.47 44.54
N ASP A 2 27.20 4.96 44.27
CA ASP A 2 26.84 3.55 44.54
C ASP A 2 27.29 2.67 43.37
N LEU A 3 28.52 2.15 43.47
CA LEU A 3 29.10 1.16 42.54
C LEU A 3 28.64 -0.26 42.94
N SER A 4 27.33 -0.47 43.01
CA SER A 4 26.75 -1.79 43.23
C SER A 4 26.78 -2.59 41.91
N PRO A 5 27.25 -3.84 41.89
CA PRO A 5 27.24 -4.70 40.71
C PRO A 5 25.85 -4.82 40.06
N GLY A 6 24.77 -4.68 40.85
CA GLY A 6 23.40 -4.67 40.33
C GLY A 6 23.06 -3.44 39.48
N ALA A 7 23.66 -2.29 39.77
CA ALA A 7 23.43 -1.04 39.03
C ALA A 7 24.12 -1.05 37.66
N GLU A 8 25.29 -1.70 37.54
CA GLU A 8 25.98 -1.88 36.26
C GLU A 8 25.24 -2.85 35.33
N VAL A 9 24.73 -3.96 35.87
CA VAL A 9 23.92 -4.93 35.12
C VAL A 9 22.64 -4.27 34.59
N GLN A 10 21.97 -3.44 35.39
CA GLN A 10 20.78 -2.72 34.95
C GLN A 10 21.06 -1.72 33.82
N ARG A 11 22.17 -0.97 33.90
CA ARG A 11 22.57 -0.03 32.84
C ARG A 11 22.91 -0.77 31.54
N PHE A 12 23.57 -1.92 31.63
CA PHE A 12 23.87 -2.75 30.46
C PHE A 12 22.60 -3.26 29.76
N ILE A 13 21.62 -3.76 30.53
CA ILE A 13 20.33 -4.21 29.99
C ILE A 13 19.59 -3.05 29.33
N GLN A 14 19.50 -1.89 30.00
CA GLN A 14 18.86 -0.69 29.43
C GLN A 14 19.52 -0.24 28.13
N SER A 15 20.86 -0.22 28.08
CA SER A 15 21.60 0.16 26.86
C SER A 15 21.37 -0.84 25.70
N THR A 16 21.17 -2.12 26.02
CA THR A 16 20.90 -3.17 25.03
C THR A 16 19.48 -3.05 24.47
N ASP A 17 18.50 -2.74 25.32
CA ASP A 17 17.10 -2.53 24.92
C ASP A 17 16.96 -1.27 24.05
N GLU A 18 17.61 -0.17 24.44
CA GLU A 18 17.63 1.08 23.66
C GLU A 18 18.25 0.88 22.28
N MET A 19 19.38 0.16 22.22
CA MET A 19 20.04 -0.17 20.96
C MET A 19 19.17 -1.08 20.08
N SER A 20 18.50 -2.07 20.68
CA SER A 20 17.57 -2.96 19.98
C SER A 20 16.39 -2.20 19.38
N ALA A 21 15.82 -1.25 20.13
CA ALA A 21 14.75 -0.38 19.64
C ALA A 21 15.23 0.52 18.49
N ALA A 22 16.42 1.12 18.61
CA ALA A 22 17.01 1.94 17.55
C ALA A 22 17.27 1.14 16.27
N MET A 23 17.78 -0.10 16.38
CA MET A 23 18.00 -0.98 15.23
C MET A 23 16.69 -1.41 14.58
N ALA A 24 15.65 -1.71 15.36
CA ALA A 24 14.33 -2.03 14.83
C ALA A 24 13.76 -0.87 14.02
N GLN A 25 13.82 0.36 14.55
CA GLN A 25 13.36 1.57 13.84
C GLN A 25 14.14 1.82 12.55
N PHE A 26 15.47 1.67 12.58
CA PHE A 26 16.31 1.84 11.39
C PHE A 26 15.99 0.80 10.30
N ARG A 27 15.78 -0.46 10.70
CA ARG A 27 15.38 -1.53 9.78
C ARG A 27 14.00 -1.28 9.17
N HIS A 28 13.03 -0.86 10.00
CA HIS A 28 11.70 -0.50 9.52
C HIS A 28 11.75 0.63 8.50
N ARG A 29 12.58 1.66 8.72
CA ARG A 29 12.75 2.77 7.77
C ARG A 29 13.33 2.31 6.43
N ARG A 30 14.42 1.53 6.45
CA ARG A 30 15.06 1.02 5.23
C ARG A 30 14.16 0.06 4.43
N ASP A 31 13.40 -0.79 5.12
CA ASP A 31 12.43 -1.68 4.47
C ASP A 31 11.26 -0.89 3.87
N TYR A 32 10.89 0.24 4.48
CA TYR A 32 9.87 1.15 3.94
C TYR A 32 10.35 1.87 2.69
N GLU A 33 11.59 2.39 2.67
CA GLU A 33 12.21 3.05 1.52
C GLU A 33 12.31 2.11 0.32
N LYS A 34 12.78 0.87 0.51
CA LYS A 34 12.83 -0.14 -0.57
C LYS A 34 11.45 -0.50 -1.13
N LYS A 35 10.45 -0.58 -0.25
CA LYS A 35 9.05 -0.81 -0.68
C LYS A 35 8.50 0.40 -1.43
N ALA A 36 8.89 1.62 -1.06
CA ALA A 36 8.47 2.84 -1.74
C ALA A 36 9.10 2.95 -3.14
N ASP A 37 10.41 2.71 -3.28
CA ASP A 37 11.11 2.72 -4.58
C ASP A 37 10.51 1.67 -5.52
N SER A 38 10.37 0.42 -5.06
CA SER A 38 9.75 -0.62 -5.89
C SER A 38 8.30 -0.29 -6.26
N LEU A 39 7.57 0.48 -5.44
CA LEU A 39 6.21 0.91 -5.70
C LEU A 39 6.15 2.06 -6.72
N ALA A 40 7.10 2.99 -6.69
CA ALA A 40 7.25 4.05 -7.69
C ALA A 40 7.48 3.47 -9.09
N ASP A 41 8.37 2.48 -9.23
CA ASP A 41 8.69 1.84 -10.52
C ASP A 41 7.50 1.17 -11.22
N SER A 42 6.44 0.84 -10.48
CA SER A 42 5.31 0.09 -11.05
C SER A 42 4.09 0.92 -11.40
N PHE A 43 4.08 2.19 -11.01
CA PHE A 43 3.06 3.15 -11.43
C PHE A 43 3.58 4.10 -12.51
N GLU A 44 4.71 3.82 -13.14
CA GLU A 44 5.30 4.63 -14.23
C GLU A 44 4.32 4.87 -15.40
N ARG A 45 3.33 3.99 -15.58
CA ARG A 45 2.27 4.14 -16.61
C ARG A 45 1.02 4.89 -16.14
N VAL A 46 0.97 5.31 -14.88
CA VAL A 46 -0.16 6.06 -14.32
C VAL A 46 0.19 7.54 -14.44
N LEU A 47 -0.69 8.33 -15.05
CA LEU A 47 -0.45 9.76 -15.32
C LEU A 47 -0.70 10.65 -14.08
N ASP A 48 -0.82 10.06 -12.89
CA ASP A 48 -1.21 10.72 -11.65
C ASP A 48 -0.01 10.85 -10.70
N ASP A 49 0.44 12.09 -10.47
CA ASP A 49 1.61 12.42 -9.64
C ASP A 49 1.45 11.97 -8.17
N ASP A 50 0.21 11.78 -7.68
CA ASP A 50 -0.10 11.37 -6.30
C ASP A 50 -0.53 9.90 -6.19
N VAL A 51 -0.20 9.07 -7.18
CA VAL A 51 -0.60 7.65 -7.24
C VAL A 51 -0.14 6.85 -6.02
N LEU A 52 1.04 7.13 -5.46
CA LEU A 52 1.61 6.39 -4.32
C LEU A 52 0.83 6.62 -3.00
N PRO A 53 0.58 7.87 -2.56
CA PRO A 53 -0.36 8.16 -1.47
C PRO A 53 -1.74 7.52 -1.67
N LYS A 54 -2.32 7.65 -2.87
CA LYS A 54 -3.66 7.12 -3.20
C LYS A 54 -3.70 5.59 -3.10
N ALA A 55 -2.71 4.90 -3.68
CA ALA A 55 -2.59 3.44 -3.62
C ALA A 55 -2.51 2.92 -2.18
N ARG A 56 -1.80 3.63 -1.29
CA ARG A 56 -1.76 3.28 0.15
C ARG A 56 -3.11 3.46 0.83
N GLN A 57 -3.81 4.56 0.56
CA GLN A 57 -5.15 4.79 1.10
C GLN A 57 -6.14 3.72 0.63
N ILE A 58 -6.07 3.33 -0.64
CA ILE A 58 -6.89 2.25 -1.21
C ILE A 58 -6.63 0.93 -0.50
N LEU A 59 -5.36 0.57 -0.31
CA LEU A 59 -5.00 -0.65 0.40
C LEU A 59 -5.49 -0.63 1.86
N GLN A 60 -5.46 0.54 2.51
CA GLN A 60 -6.01 0.71 3.86
C GLN A 60 -7.53 0.52 3.86
N ILE A 61 -8.27 1.16 2.95
CA ILE A 61 -9.72 1.01 2.80
C ILE A 61 -10.13 -0.44 2.55
N ILE A 62 -9.40 -1.12 1.66
CA ILE A 62 -9.63 -2.54 1.34
C ILE A 62 -9.35 -3.45 2.53
N ARG A 63 -8.48 -3.08 3.46
CA ARG A 63 -8.21 -3.87 4.67
C ARG A 63 -9.18 -3.55 5.81
N SER A 64 -9.55 -2.28 5.98
CA SER A 64 -10.26 -1.82 7.17
C SER A 64 -11.78 -1.87 7.05
N GLN A 65 -12.33 -1.57 5.87
CA GLN A 65 -13.79 -1.58 5.70
C GLN A 65 -14.26 -3.02 5.52
N ASN A 66 -15.47 -3.39 5.94
CA ASN A 66 -16.05 -4.70 5.62
C ASN A 66 -17.37 -4.50 4.88
N VAL A 67 -17.28 -3.91 3.69
CA VAL A 67 -18.40 -3.56 2.81
C VAL A 67 -18.25 -4.28 1.47
N SER A 68 -19.31 -4.29 0.66
CA SER A 68 -19.33 -4.92 -0.66
C SER A 68 -18.29 -4.33 -1.62
N ALA A 69 -17.91 -5.09 -2.65
CA ALA A 69 -16.97 -4.65 -3.68
C ALA A 69 -17.45 -3.38 -4.41
N GLU A 70 -18.74 -3.29 -4.71
CA GLU A 70 -19.37 -2.11 -5.31
C GLU A 70 -19.23 -0.87 -4.41
N LYS A 71 -19.45 -1.02 -3.09
CA LYS A 71 -19.31 0.10 -2.16
C LYS A 71 -17.85 0.52 -1.98
N LEU A 72 -16.92 -0.44 -1.94
CA LEU A 72 -15.48 -0.14 -1.97
C LEU A 72 -15.11 0.62 -3.25
N LEU A 73 -15.60 0.17 -4.40
CA LEU A 73 -15.34 0.83 -5.67
C LEU A 73 -15.85 2.28 -5.66
N SER A 74 -17.04 2.54 -5.10
CA SER A 74 -17.56 3.90 -4.98
C SER A 74 -16.64 4.82 -4.18
N TYR A 75 -16.05 4.33 -3.08
CA TYR A 75 -15.09 5.13 -2.29
C TYR A 75 -13.77 5.32 -3.02
N ILE A 76 -13.32 4.29 -3.74
CA ILE A 76 -12.02 4.29 -4.38
C ILE A 76 -12.02 5.17 -5.64
N ARG A 77 -13.16 5.26 -6.34
CA ARG A 77 -13.33 6.13 -7.50
C ARG A 77 -13.17 7.61 -7.19
N GLU A 78 -13.42 8.04 -5.95
CA GLU A 78 -13.21 9.43 -5.55
C GLU A 78 -11.74 9.86 -5.59
N PHE A 79 -10.78 8.90 -5.59
CA PHE A 79 -9.35 9.20 -5.62
C PHE A 79 -8.78 9.42 -7.03
N PHE A 80 -9.47 9.01 -8.08
CA PHE A 80 -8.99 9.10 -9.47
C PHE A 80 -10.01 9.79 -10.36
N SER A 81 -9.53 10.66 -11.24
CA SER A 81 -10.38 11.34 -12.22
C SER A 81 -10.73 10.46 -13.43
N ASP A 82 -9.95 9.39 -13.68
CA ASP A 82 -10.14 8.45 -14.79
C ASP A 82 -10.21 7.00 -14.29
N ASP A 83 -11.18 6.23 -14.80
CA ASP A 83 -11.38 4.81 -14.47
C ASP A 83 -10.21 3.93 -14.97
N SER A 84 -9.51 4.32 -16.03
CA SER A 84 -8.36 3.58 -16.57
C SER A 84 -7.15 3.61 -15.64
N ASP A 85 -6.83 4.77 -15.05
CA ASP A 85 -5.79 4.91 -14.04
C ASP A 85 -6.12 4.08 -12.79
N LEU A 86 -7.38 4.13 -12.35
CA LEU A 86 -7.86 3.32 -11.25
C LEU A 86 -7.66 1.81 -11.53
N VAL A 87 -8.03 1.34 -12.71
CA VAL A 87 -7.86 -0.07 -13.09
C VAL A 87 -6.38 -0.48 -13.12
N LEU A 88 -5.50 0.38 -13.62
CA LEU A 88 -4.05 0.15 -13.59
C LEU A 88 -3.54 0.03 -12.15
N VAL A 89 -3.99 0.92 -11.26
CA VAL A 89 -3.59 0.92 -9.86
C VAL A 89 -4.08 -0.33 -9.13
N LEU A 90 -5.34 -0.72 -9.34
CA LEU A 90 -5.91 -1.94 -8.75
C LEU A 90 -5.19 -3.21 -9.23
N ARG A 91 -4.80 -3.28 -10.52
CA ARG A 91 -4.02 -4.39 -11.06
C ARG A 91 -2.64 -4.51 -10.39
N GLU A 92 -1.95 -3.39 -10.23
CA GLU A 92 -0.61 -3.40 -9.64
C GLU A 92 -0.65 -3.71 -8.14
N LEU A 93 -1.66 -3.19 -7.42
CA LEU A 93 -1.91 -3.56 -6.03
C LEU A 93 -2.23 -5.06 -5.90
N LEU A 94 -3.09 -5.60 -6.77
CA LEU A 94 -3.42 -7.03 -6.76
C LEU A 94 -2.19 -7.90 -7.00
N LYS A 95 -1.35 -7.56 -7.98
CA LYS A 95 -0.12 -8.33 -8.29
C LYS A 95 0.79 -8.50 -7.07
N ARG A 96 0.89 -7.47 -6.23
CA ARG A 96 1.74 -7.46 -5.03
C ARG A 96 1.10 -8.10 -3.82
N HIS A 97 -0.22 -7.98 -3.71
CA HIS A 97 -0.99 -8.45 -2.57
C HIS A 97 -1.81 -9.72 -2.88
N ALA A 98 -1.52 -10.40 -4.00
CA ALA A 98 -2.19 -11.64 -4.38
C ALA A 98 -2.03 -12.75 -3.34
N ALA A 99 -0.89 -12.76 -2.63
CA ALA A 99 -0.62 -13.70 -1.55
C ALA A 99 -1.34 -13.38 -0.22
N ASP A 100 -1.92 -12.17 -0.08
CA ASP A 100 -2.74 -11.79 1.06
C ASP A 100 -4.16 -12.33 0.84
N PRO A 101 -4.62 -13.35 1.59
CA PRO A 101 -5.89 -14.03 1.32
C PRO A 101 -7.11 -13.12 1.48
N VAL A 102 -7.00 -12.09 2.31
CA VAL A 102 -8.07 -11.12 2.53
C VAL A 102 -7.96 -9.98 1.52
N ALA A 103 -6.82 -9.29 1.48
CA ALA A 103 -6.67 -8.14 0.60
C ALA A 103 -6.69 -8.53 -0.89
N GLY A 104 -6.06 -9.65 -1.27
CA GLY A 104 -6.02 -10.14 -2.64
C GLY A 104 -7.40 -10.50 -3.19
N LYS A 105 -8.21 -11.24 -2.40
CA LYS A 105 -9.59 -11.59 -2.81
C LYS A 105 -10.43 -10.33 -3.03
N ARG A 106 -10.29 -9.35 -2.14
CA ARG A 106 -11.06 -8.10 -2.19
C ARG A 106 -10.60 -7.18 -3.32
N LEU A 107 -9.30 -7.03 -3.53
CA LEU A 107 -8.72 -6.32 -4.67
C LEU A 107 -9.20 -6.93 -5.99
N SER A 108 -9.23 -8.26 -6.08
CA SER A 108 -9.75 -8.96 -7.26
C SER A 108 -11.23 -8.65 -7.49
N SER A 109 -12.08 -8.71 -6.47
CA SER A 109 -13.51 -8.38 -6.59
C SER A 109 -13.75 -6.92 -6.99
N VAL A 110 -13.01 -5.97 -6.41
CA VAL A 110 -13.12 -4.55 -6.77
C VAL A 110 -12.63 -4.30 -8.19
N LEU A 111 -11.55 -4.96 -8.62
CA LEU A 111 -11.04 -4.86 -9.99
C LEU A 111 -12.04 -5.41 -11.02
N GLN A 112 -12.69 -6.53 -10.71
CA GLN A 112 -13.75 -7.09 -11.57
C GLN A 112 -14.93 -6.13 -11.68
N GLU A 113 -15.36 -5.55 -10.56
CA GLU A 113 -16.45 -4.57 -10.54
C GLU A 113 -16.08 -3.32 -11.36
N ALA A 114 -14.87 -2.79 -11.19
CA ALA A 114 -14.38 -1.65 -11.96
C ALA A 114 -14.38 -1.93 -13.47
N GLN A 115 -13.95 -3.13 -13.88
CA GLN A 115 -13.95 -3.55 -15.29
C GLN A 115 -15.35 -3.81 -15.85
N ALA A 116 -16.28 -4.29 -15.02
CA ALA A 116 -17.66 -4.51 -15.41
C ALA A 116 -18.41 -3.18 -15.59
N GLN A 117 -18.09 -2.17 -14.76
CA GLN A 117 -18.71 -0.84 -14.81
C GLN A 117 -18.02 0.09 -15.81
N ALA A 118 -16.75 -0.14 -16.15
CA ALA A 118 -16.06 0.60 -17.18
C ALA A 118 -16.57 0.13 -18.56
N GLU A 119 -17.46 0.93 -19.16
CA GLU A 119 -17.96 0.77 -20.52
C GLU A 119 -16.81 0.39 -21.51
N PRO A 120 -16.98 -0.62 -22.39
CA PRO A 120 -15.94 -1.08 -23.32
C PRO A 120 -15.37 0.02 -24.24
N ARG A 121 -16.05 1.17 -24.33
CA ARG A 121 -15.69 2.31 -25.18
C ARG A 121 -14.75 3.34 -24.54
N GLN A 122 -14.69 3.45 -23.21
CA GLN A 122 -13.79 4.43 -22.57
C GLN A 122 -12.40 3.85 -22.24
N LEU A 123 -12.30 2.55 -21.92
CA LEU A 123 -11.02 1.88 -21.68
C LEU A 123 -10.08 1.84 -22.90
N LYS A 124 -10.61 1.90 -24.13
CA LYS A 124 -9.79 1.87 -25.37
C LYS A 124 -9.30 3.24 -25.84
N ALA A 125 -9.87 4.33 -25.32
CA ALA A 125 -9.50 5.68 -25.73
C ALA A 125 -8.27 6.19 -24.96
N GLY A 126 -8.17 5.91 -23.65
CA GLY A 126 -7.01 6.29 -22.83
C GLY A 126 -5.74 5.47 -23.08
N ILE A 127 -5.88 4.20 -23.47
CA ILE A 127 -4.72 3.29 -23.69
C ILE A 127 -3.97 3.60 -25.00
N ASN A 128 -4.60 4.25 -25.98
CA ASN A 128 -4.01 4.53 -27.31
C ASN A 128 -3.42 5.94 -27.46
N CYS A 129 -3.48 6.79 -26.42
CA CYS A 129 -3.00 8.17 -26.49
C CYS A 129 -1.77 8.46 -25.59
N ALA A 130 -1.12 7.43 -25.06
CA ALA A 130 0.18 7.53 -24.40
C ALA A 130 1.30 6.97 -25.31
#